data_AF-A0A2N2S9D0-F1
#
_entry.id   AF-A0A2N2S9D0-F1
#
_cell.length_a   1.000
_cell.length_b   1.000
_cell.length_c   1.000
_cell.angle_alpha   90.00
_cell.angle_beta   90.00
_cell.angle_gamma   90.00
#
_symmetry.space_group_name_H-M   'P 1'
#
loop_
_entity.id
_entity.type
_entity.pdbx_description
1 polymer ?
#
loop_
_entity_poly.entity_id
_entity_poly.type
_entity_poly.pdbx_seq_one_letter_code
_entity_poly.pdbx_strand_id
1 'polypeptide(L)' 'MRTSTVSRLGAGLLALSLPLVALAKPVMGEVEKQPLNLHAIGMFFVFVLLTLGITYWAASRTKTTADFYTAGGGITGF' A
#
# COMPACT_ATOMS: atom_id res chain seq x y z
N MET A 1 14.54 27.82 -47.01
CA MET A 1 15.63 27.26 -46.18
C MET A 1 15.62 27.85 -44.75
N ARG A 2 14.59 27.61 -43.92
CA ARG A 2 14.51 28.21 -42.55
C ARG A 2 14.04 27.24 -41.45
N THR A 3 14.12 25.93 -41.70
CA THR A 3 13.69 24.87 -40.76
C THR A 3 14.84 24.27 -39.93
N SER A 4 16.10 24.47 -40.35
CA SER A 4 17.27 23.88 -39.67
C SER A 4 17.65 24.57 -38.35
N THR A 5 17.41 25.87 -38.23
CA THR A 5 17.78 26.63 -37.01
C THR A 5 16.86 26.31 -35.83
N VAL A 6 15.55 26.11 -36.08
CA VAL A 6 14.57 25.74 -35.04
C VAL A 6 14.82 24.33 -34.51
N SER A 7 15.18 23.39 -35.39
CA SER A 7 15.55 22.02 -35.00
C SER A 7 16.84 21.98 -34.15
N ARG A 8 17.83 22.84 -34.47
CA ARG A 8 19.07 22.96 -33.69
C ARG A 8 18.85 23.57 -32.31
N LEU A 9 17.93 24.53 -32.19
CA LEU A 9 17.54 25.11 -30.90
C LEU A 9 16.79 24.09 -30.01
N GLY A 10 15.89 23.29 -30.59
CA GLY A 10 15.19 22.23 -29.87
C GLY A 10 16.14 21.12 -29.39
N ALA A 11 17.09 20.71 -30.23
CA ALA A 11 18.12 19.74 -29.85
C ALA A 11 19.07 20.28 -28.76
N GLY A 12 19.41 21.58 -28.80
CA GLY A 12 20.19 22.23 -27.75
C GLY A 12 19.46 22.29 -26.41
N LEU A 13 18.17 22.62 -26.41
CA LEU A 13 17.32 22.62 -25.20
C LEU A 13 17.19 21.22 -24.58
N LEU A 14 17.04 20.18 -25.40
CA LEU A 14 17.05 18.79 -24.93
C LEU A 14 18.42 18.38 -24.37
N ALA A 15 19.52 18.75 -25.04
CA ALA A 15 20.88 18.49 -24.57
C ALA A 15 21.21 19.18 -23.23
N LEU A 16 20.66 20.37 -23.00
CA LEU A 16 20.80 21.12 -21.74
C LEU A 16 19.92 20.57 -20.60
N SER A 17 18.85 19.83 -20.89
CA SER A 17 17.99 19.19 -19.87
C SER A 17 18.56 17.89 -19.29
N LEU A 18 19.41 17.19 -20.04
CA LEU A 18 20.07 15.95 -19.60
C LEU A 18 20.96 16.10 -18.35
N PRO A 19 21.83 17.12 -18.23
CA PRO A 19 22.60 17.31 -16.99
C PRO A 19 21.71 17.67 -15.80
N LEU A 20 20.53 18.26 -16.00
CA LEU A 20 19.64 18.61 -14.88
C LEU A 20 19.12 17.37 -14.13
N VAL A 21 19.00 16.22 -14.81
CA VAL A 21 18.62 14.93 -14.20
C VAL A 21 19.78 14.31 -13.42
N ALA A 22 21.04 14.52 -13.86
CA ALA A 22 22.22 14.02 -13.16
C ALA A 22 22.50 14.78 -11.85
N LEU A 23 22.03 16.02 -11.75
CA LEU A 23 22.12 16.87 -10.55
C LEU A 23 20.89 16.69 -9.64
N ALA A 24 19.92 15.86 -10.04
CA ALA A 24 18.81 15.49 -9.18
C ALA A 24 19.35 14.64 -8.03
N LYS A 25 19.53 15.27 -6.87
CA LYS A 25 19.69 14.53 -5.62
C LYS A 25 18.47 13.62 -5.47
N PRO A 26 18.63 12.37 -5.02
CA PRO A 26 17.47 11.52 -4.78
C PRO A 26 16.57 12.26 -3.78
N VAL A 27 15.33 12.51 -4.19
CA VAL A 27 14.30 13.24 -3.41
C VAL A 27 14.08 12.57 -2.06
N MET A 28 14.34 11.27 -2.01
CA MET A 28 14.54 10.50 -0.80
C MET A 28 16.04 10.51 -0.54
N GLY A 29 16.52 11.27 0.45
CA GLY A 29 17.93 11.18 0.90
C GLY A 29 18.32 9.73 1.19
N GLU A 30 19.62 9.44 1.35
CA GLU A 30 20.12 8.09 1.66
C GLU A 30 19.15 7.37 2.61
N VAL A 31 18.46 6.36 2.09
CA VAL A 31 17.42 5.66 2.84
C VAL A 31 18.16 4.83 3.88
N GLU A 32 18.36 5.42 5.05
CA GLU A 32 18.87 4.68 6.18
C GLU A 32 17.92 3.52 6.46
N LYS A 33 18.47 2.31 6.49
CA LYS A 33 17.68 1.11 6.78
C LYS A 33 17.16 1.22 8.21
N GLN A 34 15.90 1.60 8.34
CA GLN A 34 15.22 1.66 9.63
C GLN A 34 15.37 0.29 10.33
N PRO A 35 15.78 0.25 11.61
CA PRO A 35 15.81 -0.99 12.36
C PRO A 35 14.41 -1.61 12.40
N LEU A 36 14.37 -2.95 12.47
CA LEU A 36 13.12 -3.70 12.44
C LEU A 36 12.22 -3.31 13.62
N ASN A 37 11.01 -2.84 13.31
CA ASN A 37 10.05 -2.41 14.32
C ASN A 37 9.25 -3.61 14.85
N LEU A 38 9.79 -4.24 15.89
CA LEU A 38 9.15 -5.40 16.53
C LEU A 38 7.78 -5.06 17.14
N HIS A 39 7.57 -3.82 17.60
CA HIS A 39 6.28 -3.38 18.15
C HIS A 39 5.19 -3.38 17.09
N ALA A 40 5.48 -2.81 15.91
CA ALA A 40 4.53 -2.77 14.80
C ALA A 40 4.17 -4.18 14.30
N ILE A 41 5.18 -5.05 14.18
CA ILE A 41 4.98 -6.45 13.78
C ILE A 41 4.13 -7.21 14.81
N GLY A 42 4.43 -7.05 16.10
CA GLY A 42 3.68 -7.68 17.18
C GLY A 42 2.20 -7.27 17.16
N MET A 43 1.92 -5.96 17.07
CA MET A 43 0.56 -5.43 16.98
C MET A 43 -0.18 -5.96 15.73
N PHE A 44 0.49 -6.02 14.57
CA PHE A 44 -0.08 -6.59 13.35
C PHE A 44 -0.54 -8.04 13.56
N PHE A 45 0.32 -8.89 14.12
CA PHE A 45 -0.05 -10.29 14.37
C PHE A 45 -1.13 -10.42 15.43
N VAL A 46 -1.16 -9.57 16.47
CA VAL A 46 -2.25 -9.55 17.45
C VAL A 46 -3.59 -9.33 16.76
N PHE A 47 -3.70 -8.31 15.90
CA PHE A 47 -4.96 -8.06 15.17
C PHE A 47 -5.30 -9.18 14.19
N VAL A 48 -4.33 -9.72 13.47
CA VAL A 48 -4.55 -10.83 12.53
C VAL A 48 -5.05 -12.08 13.25
N LEU A 49 -4.40 -12.48 14.34
CA LEU A 49 -4.77 -13.66 15.12
C LEU A 49 -6.10 -13.46 15.85
N LEU A 50 -6.36 -12.27 16.37
CA LEU A 50 -7.65 -11.94 16.98
C LEU A 50 -8.79 -12.04 15.94
N THR A 51 -8.58 -11.46 14.75
CA THR A 51 -9.56 -11.51 13.66
C THR A 51 -9.81 -12.96 13.25
N LEU A 52 -8.74 -13.71 12.92
CA LEU A 52 -8.85 -15.12 12.55
C LEU A 52 -9.49 -15.96 13.65
N GLY A 53 -9.16 -15.70 14.92
CA GLY A 53 -9.74 -16.38 16.07
C GLY A 53 -11.25 -16.18 16.18
N ILE A 54 -11.72 -14.93 16.06
CA ILE A 54 -13.16 -14.62 16.05
C ILE A 54 -13.85 -15.26 14.85
N THR A 55 -13.26 -15.17 13.66
CA THR A 55 -13.84 -15.74 12.43
C THR A 55 -13.93 -17.26 12.52
N TYR A 56 -12.89 -17.92 13.02
CA TYR A 56 -12.89 -19.36 13.23
C TYR A 56 -13.94 -19.78 14.26
N TRP A 57 -14.01 -19.07 15.38
CA TRP A 57 -15.03 -19.31 16.39
C TRP A 57 -16.44 -19.15 15.83
N ALA A 58 -16.72 -18.06 15.10
CA ALA A 58 -18.01 -17.82 14.47
C ALA A 58 -18.36 -18.88 13.42
N ALA A 59 -17.39 -19.26 12.57
CA ALA A 59 -17.55 -20.32 11.58
C ALA A 59 -17.87 -21.67 12.25
N SER A 60 -17.24 -21.97 13.38
CA SER A 60 -17.48 -23.22 14.11
C SER A 60 -18.90 -23.35 14.67
N ARG A 61 -19.59 -22.23 14.91
CA ARG A 61 -20.96 -22.16 15.45
C ARG A 61 -22.05 -22.28 14.39
N THR A 62 -21.74 -22.07 13.11
CA THR A 62 -22.73 -22.13 12.02
C THR A 62 -22.95 -23.58 11.60
N LYS A 63 -24.09 -24.17 11.97
CA LYS A 63 -24.39 -25.60 11.69
C LYS A 63 -25.62 -25.79 10.82
N THR A 64 -26.54 -24.84 10.81
CA THR A 64 -27.81 -24.93 10.08
C THR A 64 -28.01 -23.73 9.14
N THR A 65 -28.95 -23.89 8.20
CA THR A 65 -29.40 -22.79 7.33
C THR A 65 -29.94 -21.61 8.15
N ALA A 66 -30.63 -21.88 9.25
CA ALA A 66 -31.14 -20.83 10.15
C ALA A 66 -29.99 -20.06 10.83
N ASP A 67 -28.91 -20.73 11.23
CA ASP A 67 -27.72 -20.07 11.80
C ASP A 67 -27.06 -19.13 10.79
N PHE A 68 -27.00 -19.53 9.52
CA PHE A 68 -26.37 -18.74 8.47
C PHE A 68 -27.19 -17.49 8.11
N TYR A 69 -28.52 -17.62 7.98
CA TYR A 69 -29.37 -16.52 7.54
C TYR A 69 -29.91 -15.64 8.67
N THR A 70 -30.04 -16.18 9.89
CA THR A 70 -30.68 -15.47 11.02
C THR A 70 -29.87 -15.49 12.31
N ALA A 71 -28.62 -15.96 12.27
CA ALA A 71 -27.79 -16.14 13.47
C ALA A 71 -28.49 -16.96 14.58
N GLY A 72 -29.33 -17.92 14.16
CA GLY A 72 -30.12 -18.76 15.07
C GLY A 72 -31.23 -18.01 15.83
N GLY A 73 -31.61 -16.80 15.38
CA GLY A 73 -32.62 -15.96 16.03
C GLY A 73 -32.16 -15.28 17.34
N GLY A 74 -30.87 -15.34 17.67
CA GLY A 74 -30.32 -14.87 18.96
C GLY A 74 -29.83 -13.41 19.00
N ILE A 75 -29.91 -12.66 17.90
CA ILE A 75 -29.46 -11.26 17.83
C ILE A 75 -30.58 -10.36 18.41
N THR A 76 -30.34 -9.75 19.57
CA THR A 76 -31.27 -8.77 20.20
C THR A 76 -31.01 -7.36 19.68
N GLY A 77 -32.07 -6.59 19.40
CA GLY A 77 -31.99 -5.22 18.88
C GLY A 77 -32.87 -4.20 19.62
N PHE A 78 -33.28 -4.53 20.85
CA PHE A 78 -34.05 -3.67 21.74
C PHE A 78 -33.14 -3.17 22.87
#